data_AF-A0A2G2KIR6-F1
#
_entry.id   AF-A0A2G2KIR6-F1
#
_cell.length_a   1.000
_cell.length_b   1.000
_cell.length_c   1.000
_cell.angle_alpha   90.00
_cell.angle_beta   90.00
_cell.angle_gamma   90.00
#
_symmetry.space_group_name_H-M   'P 1'
#
loop_
_entity.id
_entity.type
_entity.pdbx_description
1 polymer ?
#
loop_
_entity_poly.entity_id
_entity_poly.type
_entity_poly.pdbx_seq_one_letter_code
_entity_poly.pdbx_strand_id
1 'polypeptide(L)'
;MKIEMVIKPKFETYYSYGFNDGVSIFKKNKKFGLINNKGDVVVESVYDYLSPNKNGVSIVSKNKKYGLIDKKGNIIIPIKYFRLYSSPENYLNKIYRIKPIRYSKSEV
;
A
#
# COMPACT_ATOMS: atom_id res chain seq x y z
N MET A 1 -15.75 6.95 36.30
CA MET A 1 -15.56 5.80 35.41
C MET A 1 -14.34 6.08 34.54
N LYS A 2 -13.21 5.42 34.82
CA LYS A 2 -11.94 5.63 34.13
C LYS A 2 -11.89 4.63 32.98
N ILE A 3 -12.07 5.10 31.75
CA ILE A 3 -11.87 4.25 30.57
C ILE A 3 -10.36 4.15 30.40
N GLU A 4 -9.76 3.13 31.01
CA GLU A 4 -8.38 2.78 30.70
C GLU A 4 -8.38 2.24 29.27
N MET A 5 -7.75 2.96 28.35
CA MET A 5 -7.31 2.36 27.09
C MET A 5 -6.26 1.30 27.46
N VAL A 6 -6.70 0.06 27.66
CA VAL A 6 -5.86 -1.09 28.07
C VAL A 6 -4.81 -1.45 27.01
N ILE A 7 -4.88 -0.85 25.82
CA ILE A 7 -3.95 -1.11 24.73
C ILE A 7 -3.36 0.22 24.28
N LYS A 8 -2.14 0.54 24.73
CA LYS A 8 -1.34 1.59 24.09
C LYS A 8 -1.24 1.23 22.60
N PRO A 9 -1.63 2.11 21.66
CA PRO A 9 -1.46 1.81 20.25
C PRO A 9 0.03 1.63 19.99
N LYS A 10 0.45 0.39 19.70
CA LYS A 10 1.86 0.03 19.43
C LYS A 10 2.37 0.66 18.12
N PHE A 11 1.48 1.25 17.35
CA PHE A 11 1.72 1.86 16.05
C PHE A 11 1.02 3.22 16.00
N GLU A 12 1.58 4.15 15.22
CA GLU A 12 0.83 5.31 14.73
C GLU A 12 -0.16 4.79 13.68
N THR A 13 -1.31 4.30 14.13
CA THR A 13 -2.35 3.78 13.24
C THR A 13 -3.12 4.95 12.64
N TYR A 14 -3.17 5.02 11.30
CA TYR A 14 -4.03 5.96 10.61
C TYR A 14 -5.44 5.36 10.51
N TYR A 15 -6.18 5.36 11.62
CA TYR A 15 -7.57 4.89 11.68
C TYR A 15 -8.54 5.73 10.84
N SER A 16 -8.09 6.83 10.21
CA SER A 16 -8.98 7.74 9.47
C SER A 16 -9.71 7.08 8.29
N TYR A 17 -9.36 5.83 7.94
CA TYR A 17 -9.99 5.06 6.86
C TYR A 17 -10.72 3.79 7.31
N GLY A 18 -10.73 3.44 8.60
CA GLY A 18 -11.32 2.19 9.09
C GLY A 18 -10.62 0.91 8.58
N PHE A 19 -11.26 -0.25 8.76
CA PHE A 19 -10.83 -1.52 8.17
C PHE A 19 -11.56 -1.75 6.85
N ASN A 20 -10.88 -1.52 5.72
CA ASN A 20 -11.41 -1.83 4.39
C ASN A 20 -11.03 -3.27 4.03
N ASP A 21 -12.03 -4.08 3.67
CA ASP A 21 -11.85 -5.51 3.34
C ASP A 21 -11.12 -6.35 4.41
N GLY A 22 -11.23 -5.93 5.68
CA GLY A 22 -10.66 -6.61 6.85
C GLY A 22 -9.25 -6.17 7.23
N VAL A 23 -8.67 -5.19 6.54
CA VAL A 23 -7.33 -4.63 6.84
C VAL A 23 -7.34 -3.11 6.93
N SER A 24 -6.41 -2.56 7.70
CA SER A 24 -6.16 -1.12 7.80
C SER A 24 -4.68 -0.81 7.69
N ILE A 25 -4.37 0.46 7.37
CA ILE A 25 -3.00 0.93 7.20
C ILE A 25 -2.47 1.37 8.55
N PHE A 26 -1.26 0.91 8.89
CA PHE A 26 -0.52 1.46 10.02
C PHE A 26 0.83 2.02 9.57
N LYS A 27 1.36 2.95 10.35
CA LYS A 27 2.69 3.51 10.15
C LYS A 27 3.59 3.18 11.33
N LYS A 28 4.81 2.74 11.04
CA LYS A 28 5.87 2.47 12.02
C LYS A 28 7.21 2.81 11.38
N ASN A 29 8.10 3.50 12.11
CA ASN A 29 9.44 3.84 11.64
C ASN A 29 9.45 4.52 10.25
N LYS A 30 8.48 5.43 10.00
CA LYS A 30 8.28 6.14 8.73
C LYS A 30 7.90 5.24 7.53
N LYS A 31 7.56 3.98 7.77
CA LYS A 31 7.11 3.03 6.75
C LYS A 31 5.67 2.60 7.01
N PHE A 32 4.99 2.14 5.97
CA PHE A 32 3.60 1.70 6.00
C PHE A 32 3.47 0.18 5.84
N GLY A 33 2.51 -0.39 6.56
CA GLY A 33 2.12 -1.79 6.50
C GLY A 33 0.61 -1.98 6.66
N LEU A 34 0.17 -3.23 6.70
CA LEU A 34 -1.24 -3.60 6.91
C LEU A 34 -1.42 -4.33 8.24
N ILE A 35 -2.48 -3.99 8.97
CA ILE A 35 -2.95 -4.70 10.16
C ILE A 35 -4.37 -5.21 9.96
N ASN A 36 -4.73 -6.32 10.59
CA ASN A 36 -6.09 -6.82 10.62
C ASN A 36 -6.90 -6.20 11.78
N ASN A 37 -8.20 -6.49 11.84
CA ASN A 37 -9.11 -6.03 12.89
C ASN A 37 -8.81 -6.55 14.31
N LYS A 38 -7.93 -7.54 14.44
CA LYS A 38 -7.43 -8.05 15.72
C LYS A 38 -6.16 -7.32 16.19
N GLY A 39 -5.60 -6.44 15.35
CA GLY A 39 -4.33 -5.75 15.61
C GLY A 39 -3.10 -6.54 15.19
N ASP A 40 -3.25 -7.68 14.52
CA ASP A 40 -2.13 -8.46 13.99
C ASP A 40 -1.58 -7.81 12.72
N VAL A 41 -0.26 -7.84 12.56
CA VAL A 41 0.41 -7.38 11.34
C VAL A 41 0.18 -8.40 10.23
N VAL A 42 -0.47 -7.96 9.15
CA VAL A 42 -0.66 -8.75 7.91
C VAL A 42 0.49 -8.49 6.95
N VAL A 43 0.92 -7.23 6.86
CA VAL A 43 2.06 -6.82 6.04
C VAL A 43 2.94 -5.90 6.86
N GLU A 44 4.21 -6.27 6.99
CA GLU A 44 5.21 -5.49 7.72
C GLU A 44 5.32 -4.06 7.19
N SER A 45 5.71 -3.14 8.07
CA SER A 45 5.92 -1.73 7.72
C SER A 45 7.21 -1.55 6.91
N VAL A 46 7.16 -1.86 5.61
CA VAL A 46 8.34 -1.83 4.71
C VAL A 46 8.20 -0.85 3.55
N TYR A 47 7.00 -0.29 3.34
CA TYR A 47 6.71 0.58 2.19
C TYR A 47 6.86 2.05 2.53
N ASP A 48 7.35 2.84 1.57
CA ASP A 48 7.42 4.30 1.66
C ASP A 48 6.04 4.95 1.51
N TYR A 49 5.15 4.29 0.79
CA TYR A 49 3.75 4.69 0.61
C TYR A 49 2.89 3.43 0.48
N LEU A 50 1.68 3.48 1.03
CA LEU A 50 0.65 2.46 0.85
C LEU A 50 -0.70 3.16 0.73
N SER A 51 -1.44 2.93 -0.36
CA SER A 51 -2.78 3.48 -0.55
C SER A 51 -3.84 2.65 0.18
N PRO A 52 -4.96 3.27 0.61
CA PRO A 52 -6.12 2.51 1.08
C PRO A 52 -6.48 1.39 0.11
N ASN A 53 -6.90 0.26 0.65
CA ASN A 53 -7.40 -0.84 -0.16
C ASN A 53 -8.66 -0.35 -0.89
N LYS A 54 -8.67 -0.48 -2.21
CA LYS A 54 -9.82 -0.20 -3.07
C LYS A 54 -10.02 -1.40 -3.98
N ASN A 55 -11.19 -2.01 -3.94
CA ASN A 55 -11.53 -3.20 -4.75
C ASN A 55 -10.51 -4.34 -4.59
N GLY A 56 -10.06 -4.61 -3.36
CA GLY A 56 -9.11 -5.68 -3.06
C GLY A 56 -7.64 -5.38 -3.35
N VAL A 57 -7.30 -4.20 -3.90
CA VAL A 57 -5.91 -3.84 -4.27
C VAL A 57 -5.43 -2.56 -3.59
N SER A 58 -4.12 -2.51 -3.31
CA SER A 58 -3.42 -1.34 -2.80
C SER A 58 -2.19 -1.02 -3.64
N ILE A 59 -1.97 0.27 -3.91
CA ILE A 59 -0.72 0.77 -4.48
C ILE A 59 0.31 0.85 -3.36
N VAL A 60 1.48 0.30 -3.61
CA VAL A 60 2.64 0.42 -2.71
C VAL A 60 3.80 1.08 -3.40
N SER A 61 4.63 1.79 -2.64
CA SER A 61 5.92 2.26 -3.11
C SER A 61 7.06 1.84 -2.19
N LYS A 62 8.21 1.55 -2.81
CA LYS A 62 9.48 1.27 -2.13
C LYS A 62 10.61 1.81 -2.99
N ASN A 63 11.50 2.60 -2.41
CA ASN A 63 12.66 3.18 -3.10
C ASN A 63 12.27 3.93 -4.39
N LYS A 64 11.24 4.79 -4.32
CA LYS A 64 10.69 5.58 -5.44
C LYS A 64 10.11 4.76 -6.61
N LYS A 65 9.93 3.45 -6.43
CA LYS A 65 9.27 2.56 -7.38
C LYS A 65 7.92 2.13 -6.81
N TYR A 66 6.98 1.83 -7.69
CA TYR A 66 5.60 1.51 -7.40
C TYR A 66 5.25 0.11 -7.90
N GLY A 67 4.33 -0.53 -7.18
CA GLY A 67 3.72 -1.81 -7.51
C GLY A 67 2.32 -1.90 -6.90
N LEU A 68 1.70 -3.06 -7.04
CA LEU A 68 0.39 -3.37 -6.45
C LEU A 68 0.50 -4.60 -5.56
N ILE A 69 -0.21 -4.57 -4.44
CA ILE A 69 -0.43 -5.73 -3.58
C ILE A 69 -1.92 -5.99 -3.40
N ASP A 70 -2.26 -7.24 -3.11
CA ASP A 70 -3.57 -7.59 -2.54
C ASP A 70 -3.61 -7.31 -1.02
N LYS A 71 -4.77 -7.53 -0.40
CA LYS A 71 -4.96 -7.36 1.04
C LYS A 71 -4.17 -8.33 1.94
N LYS A 72 -3.64 -9.42 1.37
CA LYS A 72 -2.76 -10.38 2.05
C LYS A 72 -1.29 -10.00 1.91
N GLY A 73 -0.98 -8.96 1.12
CA GLY A 73 0.39 -8.52 0.84
C GLY A 73 1.03 -9.20 -0.36
N ASN A 74 0.29 -10.02 -1.12
CA ASN A 74 0.84 -10.65 -2.33
C ASN A 74 1.05 -9.59 -3.40
N ILE A 75 2.23 -9.60 -4.02
CA ILE A 75 2.59 -8.69 -5.10
C ILE A 75 1.82 -9.07 -6.37
N ILE A 76 0.88 -8.21 -6.79
CA ILE A 76 0.15 -8.34 -8.06
C ILE A 76 0.98 -7.71 -9.19
N ILE A 77 1.54 -6.51 -8.94
CA ILE A 77 2.45 -5.83 -9.86
C ILE A 77 3.78 -5.60 -9.15
N PRO A 78 4.92 -6.07 -9.69
CA PRO A 78 6.23 -5.88 -9.08
C PRO A 78 6.55 -4.40 -8.84
N ILE A 79 7.22 -4.13 -7.72
CA ILE A 79 7.61 -2.76 -7.32
C ILE A 79 8.82 -2.29 -8.11
N LYS A 80 8.62 -2.02 -9.40
CA LYS A 80 9.68 -1.65 -10.34
C LYS A 80 9.35 -0.46 -11.24
N TYR A 81 8.15 0.09 -11.13
CA TYR A 81 7.65 1.15 -12.01
C TYR A 81 7.83 2.52 -11.38
N PHE A 82 8.22 3.54 -12.14
CA PHE A 82 8.37 4.91 -11.58
C PHE A 82 7.03 5.63 -11.38
N ARG A 83 5.97 5.19 -12.08
CA ARG A 83 4.59 5.70 -11.92
C ARG A 83 3.60 4.58 -12.19
N LEU A 84 2.49 4.60 -11.45
CA LEU A 84 1.26 3.86 -11.77
C LEU A 84 0.16 4.89 -12.01
N TYR A 85 -0.55 4.76 -13.14
CA TYR A 85 -1.70 5.60 -13.45
C TYR A 85 -2.96 4.87 -13.03
N SER A 86 -3.78 5.42 -12.13
CA SER A 86 -5.12 4.89 -11.85
C SER A 86 -6.13 5.52 -12.81
N SER A 87 -6.63 4.76 -13.79
CA SER A 87 -7.78 5.20 -14.60
C SER A 87 -9.07 4.69 -13.95
N PRO A 88 -10.07 5.57 -13.71
CA PRO A 88 -11.33 5.18 -13.05
C PRO A 88 -12.16 4.15 -13.83
N GLU A 89 -11.89 3.96 -15.13
CA GLU A 89 -12.75 3.15 -16.01
C GLU A 89 -12.37 1.68 -16.17
N ASN A 90 -11.23 1.21 -15.65
CA ASN A 90 -10.84 -0.20 -15.76
C ASN A 90 -9.63 -0.51 -14.88
N TYR A 91 -9.88 -0.80 -13.60
CA TYR A 91 -8.85 -1.15 -12.62
C TYR A 91 -7.99 -2.35 -13.03
N LEU A 92 -8.51 -3.23 -13.89
CA LEU A 92 -7.83 -4.48 -14.29
C LEU A 92 -7.28 -4.50 -15.72
N ASN A 93 -7.72 -3.64 -16.65
CA ASN A 93 -7.42 -3.85 -18.08
C ASN A 93 -6.67 -2.73 -18.82
N LYS A 94 -6.52 -1.51 -18.25
CA LYS A 94 -5.85 -0.39 -18.96
C LYS A 94 -4.56 0.10 -18.30
N ILE A 95 -4.41 -0.07 -16.98
CA ILE A 95 -3.19 0.29 -16.23
C ILE A 95 -2.01 -0.64 -16.59
N TYR A 96 -2.28 -1.87 -17.05
CA TYR A 96 -1.23 -2.85 -17.41
C TYR A 96 -0.52 -2.55 -18.73
N ARG A 97 -0.93 -1.51 -19.46
CA ARG A 97 -0.29 -1.05 -20.69
C ARG A 97 0.82 -0.03 -20.41
N ILE A 98 1.45 -0.07 -19.23
CA ILE A 98 2.67 0.69 -18.96
C ILE A 98 3.80 -0.02 -19.74
N LYS A 99 4.04 0.45 -20.97
CA LYS A 99 5.31 0.15 -21.66
C LYS A 99 6.42 0.54 -20.67
N PRO A 100 7.41 -0.33 -20.41
CA PRO A 100 8.59 0.10 -19.67
C PRO A 100 9.13 1.33 -20.39
N ILE A 101 9.19 2.46 -19.71
CA ILE A 101 9.88 3.63 -20.24
C ILE A 101 11.35 3.19 -20.32
N ARG A 102 11.78 2.72 -21.49
CA ARG A 102 13.20 2.67 -21.83
C ARG A 102 13.62 4.13 -21.83
N TYR A 103 14.32 4.56 -20.79
CA TYR A 103 15.19 5.71 -20.93
C TYR A 103 16.19 5.32 -22.01
N SER A 104 16.01 5.83 -23.24
CA SER A 104 17.16 5.89 -24.13
C SER A 104 18.13 6.82 -23.43
N LYS A 105 19.29 6.28 -23.01
CA LYS A 105 20.47 7.13 -22.94
C LYS A 105 20.61 7.74 -24.32
N SER A 106 20.29 9.02 -24.47
CA SER A 106 20.99 9.83 -25.46
C SER A 106 22.30 10.22 -24.79
N GLU A 107 23.30 9.39 -25.03
CA GLU A 107 24.67 9.86 -25.26
C GLU A 107 24.56 10.93 -26.35
N VAL A 108 24.86 12.18 -26.03
CA VAL A 108 26.06 13.00 -26.38
C VAL A 108 25.89 14.35 -25.70
#